data_AF-A0A644YTD7-F1
#
_entry.id   AF-A0A644YTD7-F1
#
_cell.length_a   1.000
_cell.length_b   1.000
_cell.length_c   1.000
_cell.angle_alpha   90.00
_cell.angle_beta   90.00
_cell.angle_gamma   90.00
#
_symmetry.space_group_name_H-M   'P 1'
#
loop_
_entity.id
_entity.type
_entity.pdbx_description
1 polymer ?
#
loop_
_entity_poly.entity_id
_entity_poly.type
_entity_poly.pdbx_seq_one_letter_code
_entity_poly.pdbx_strand_id
1 'polypeptide(L)'
;MENIIFNELVSRNYCVDVGVVELTETAEDGKRHQKHYEIDFVVNKGSTRYYIQSALIMDTESKTKQELRSLLGVNDSFKKIVITKTHAKPWTDETGILHIGLYQFLLDKDVIMS
;
A
#
# COMPACT_ATOMS: atom_id res chain seq x y z
N MET A 1 -8.83 6.85 -7.90
CA MET A 1 -8.53 7.15 -6.48
C MET A 1 -7.05 7.48 -6.35
N GLU A 2 -6.20 6.65 -6.92
CA GLU A 2 -4.77 6.87 -7.14
C GLU A 2 -4.40 8.31 -7.50
N ASN A 3 -4.99 8.92 -8.54
CA ASN A 3 -4.65 10.30 -8.93
C ASN A 3 -4.80 11.33 -7.79
N ILE A 4 -5.82 11.19 -6.96
CA ILE A 4 -6.03 12.09 -5.81
C ILE A 4 -4.94 11.84 -4.76
N ILE A 5 -4.61 10.57 -4.51
CA ILE A 5 -3.54 10.18 -3.58
C ILE A 5 -2.19 10.69 -4.08
N PHE A 6 -1.87 10.48 -5.35
CA PHE A 6 -0.65 10.96 -6.00
C PHE A 6 -0.51 12.48 -5.90
N ASN A 7 -1.54 13.23 -6.30
CA ASN A 7 -1.51 14.69 -6.23
C ASN A 7 -1.31 15.19 -4.80
N GLU A 8 -1.95 14.55 -3.82
CA GLU A 8 -1.77 14.90 -2.42
C GLU A 8 -0.33 14.60 -1.95
N LEU A 9 0.21 13.43 -2.25
CA LEU A 9 1.60 13.06 -1.90
C LEU A 9 2.60 14.06 -2.50
N VAL A 10 2.44 14.42 -3.78
CA VAL A 10 3.27 15.43 -4.44
C VAL A 10 3.09 16.80 -3.79
N SER A 11 1.86 17.20 -3.46
CA SER A 11 1.59 18.49 -2.78
C SER A 11 2.22 18.56 -1.38
N ARG A 12 2.40 17.41 -0.71
CA ARG A 12 3.10 17.26 0.57
C ARG A 12 4.62 17.13 0.42
N ASN A 13 5.13 17.37 -0.79
CA ASN A 13 6.56 17.44 -1.12
C ASN A 13 7.28 16.08 -0.98
N TYR A 14 6.56 14.98 -1.20
CA TYR A 14 7.15 13.64 -1.30
C TYR A 14 7.65 13.36 -2.72
N CYS A 15 8.70 12.55 -2.83
CA CYS A 15 9.08 11.91 -4.09
C CYS A 15 8.28 10.62 -4.25
N VAL A 16 7.61 10.44 -5.38
CA VAL A 16 6.68 9.32 -5.61
C VAL A 16 7.06 8.58 -6.88
N ASP A 17 7.33 7.29 -6.74
CA ASP A 17 7.63 6.35 -7.82
C ASP A 17 6.62 5.20 -7.81
N VAL A 18 6.65 4.31 -8.80
CA VAL A 18 5.89 3.05 -8.82
C VAL A 18 6.83 1.89 -8.48
N GLY A 19 6.37 0.96 -7.65
CA GLY A 19 7.15 -0.20 -7.22
C GLY A 19 6.71 -1.49 -7.91
N VAL A 20 7.60 -2.47 -7.98
CA VAL A 20 7.27 -3.83 -8.43
C VAL A 20 7.89 -4.82 -7.45
N VAL A 21 7.12 -5.81 -7.03
CA VAL A 21 7.59 -6.96 -6.26
C VAL A 21 7.38 -8.24 -7.06
N GLU A 22 8.37 -9.13 -7.01
CA GLU A 22 8.30 -10.45 -7.63
C GLU A 22 7.95 -11.49 -6.57
N LEU A 23 6.86 -12.24 -6.78
CA LEU A 23 6.45 -13.32 -5.92
C LEU A 23 6.44 -14.64 -6.68
N THR A 24 6.94 -15.68 -6.01
CA THR A 24 6.89 -17.05 -6.53
C THR A 24 5.62 -17.73 -6.01
N GLU A 25 4.75 -18.14 -6.92
CA GLU A 25 3.54 -18.90 -6.63
C GLU A 25 3.71 -20.34 -7.16
N THR A 26 3.19 -21.31 -6.41
CA THR A 26 3.14 -22.71 -6.86
C THR A 26 1.74 -22.97 -7.42
N ALA A 27 1.67 -23.37 -8.69
CA ALA A 27 0.42 -23.75 -9.34
C ALA A 27 -0.03 -25.16 -8.88
N GLU A 28 -1.28 -25.51 -9.20
CA GLU A 28 -1.87 -26.81 -8.85
C GLU A 28 -1.11 -28.01 -9.43
N ASP A 29 -0.38 -27.80 -10.53
CA ASP A 29 0.46 -28.81 -11.17
C ASP A 29 1.86 -28.96 -10.51
N GLY A 30 2.10 -28.25 -9.41
CA GLY A 30 3.36 -28.24 -8.66
C GLY A 30 4.46 -27.37 -9.27
N LYS A 31 4.21 -26.70 -10.41
CA LYS A 31 5.19 -25.80 -11.02
C LYS A 31 5.22 -24.45 -10.31
N ARG A 32 6.41 -23.89 -10.18
CA ARG A 32 6.63 -22.55 -9.61
C ARG A 32 6.63 -21.52 -10.72
N HIS A 33 5.86 -20.47 -10.55
CA HIS A 33 5.76 -19.34 -11.46
C HIS A 33 6.13 -18.05 -10.72
N GLN A 34 6.98 -17.25 -11.34
CA GLN A 34 7.25 -15.89 -10.88
C GLN A 34 6.19 -14.96 -11.46
N LYS A 35 5.59 -14.13 -10.60
CA LYS A 35 4.65 -13.08 -10.98
C LYS A 35 5.11 -11.76 -10.42
N HIS A 36 4.96 -10.72 -11.23
CA HIS A 36 5.20 -9.35 -10.81
C HIS A 36 3.90 -8.74 -10.31
N TYR A 37 3.98 -8.09 -9.16
CA TYR A 37 2.90 -7.32 -8.57
C TYR A 37 3.36 -5.88 -8.42
N GLU A 38 2.57 -4.95 -8.95
CA GLU A 38 2.84 -3.54 -8.81
C GLU A 38 2.43 -3.06 -7.41
N ILE A 39 3.14 -2.05 -6.92
CA ILE A 39 2.81 -1.27 -5.75
C ILE A 39 2.52 0.13 -6.26
N ASP A 40 1.30 0.62 -6.05
CA ASP A 40 0.83 1.89 -6.64
C ASP A 40 1.81 3.04 -6.38
N PHE A 41 2.33 3.15 -5.16
CA PHE A 41 3.27 4.21 -4.80
C PHE A 41 4.41 3.71 -3.91
N VAL A 42 5.65 4.00 -4.33
CA VAL A 42 6.85 4.03 -3.50
C VAL A 42 7.15 5.47 -3.17
N VAL A 43 6.94 5.84 -1.91
CA VAL A 43 7.03 7.23 -1.45
C VAL A 43 8.33 7.41 -0.66
N ASN A 44 9.16 8.37 -1.05
CA ASN A 44 10.43 8.67 -0.41
C ASN A 44 10.44 10.10 0.16
N LYS A 45 10.95 10.26 1.39
CA LYS A 45 11.24 11.57 2.00
C LYS A 45 12.46 11.46 2.93
N GLY A 46 13.58 12.04 2.51
CA GLY A 46 14.86 11.86 3.21
C GLY A 46 15.26 10.39 3.25
N SER A 47 15.52 9.86 4.45
CA SER A 47 15.85 8.45 4.68
C SER A 47 14.63 7.53 4.85
N THR A 48 13.41 8.08 4.80
CA THR A 48 12.18 7.31 5.02
C THR A 48 11.56 6.89 3.69
N ARG A 49 11.11 5.63 3.62
CA ARG A 49 10.35 5.06 2.52
C ARG A 49 9.02 4.49 3.02
N TYR A 50 7.98 4.66 2.22
CA TYR A 50 6.67 4.05 2.41
C TYR A 50 6.26 3.30 1.14
N TYR A 51 5.64 2.15 1.30
CA TYR A 51 4.92 1.46 0.23
C TYR A 51 3.44 1.68 0.43
N ILE A 52 2.75 2.28 -0.53
CA ILE A 52 1.33 2.59 -0.45
C ILE A 52 0.58 1.87 -1.55
N GLN A 53 -0.42 1.08 -1.15
CA GLN A 53 -1.42 0.51 -2.06
C GLN A 53 -2.74 1.28 -1.89
N SER A 54 -3.41 1.58 -2.98
CA SER A 54 -4.77 2.12 -2.96
C SER A 54 -5.76 1.02 -3.29
N ALA A 55 -6.81 0.88 -2.48
CA ALA A 55 -7.82 -0.17 -2.65
C ALA A 55 -9.23 0.41 -2.47
N LEU A 56 -10.12 0.21 -3.44
CA LEU A 56 -11.46 0.81 -3.35
C LEU A 56 -12.28 0.20 -2.20
N ILE A 57 -12.26 -1.13 -2.08
CA ILE A 57 -13.06 -1.91 -1.12
C ILE A 57 -12.26 -3.15 -0.70
N MET A 58 -12.18 -3.38 0.62
CA MET A 58 -11.61 -4.59 1.23
C MET A 58 -12.61 -5.20 2.22
N ASP A 59 -13.79 -5.56 1.70
CA ASP A 59 -14.94 -6.04 2.46
C ASP A 59 -14.90 -7.54 2.77
N THR A 60 -14.00 -8.27 2.12
CA THR A 60 -13.84 -9.72 2.25
C THR A 60 -12.38 -10.07 2.40
N GLU A 61 -12.10 -11.14 3.16
CA GLU A 61 -10.73 -11.61 3.38
C GLU A 61 -9.98 -11.91 2.07
N SER A 62 -10.69 -12.45 1.08
CA SER A 62 -10.13 -12.73 -0.25
C SER A 62 -9.65 -11.46 -0.96
N LYS A 63 -10.50 -10.41 -1.00
CA LYS A 63 -10.11 -9.12 -1.57
C LYS A 63 -8.99 -8.48 -0.76
N THR A 64 -9.06 -8.50 0.57
CA THR A 64 -7.98 -7.97 1.42
C THR A 64 -6.65 -8.64 1.10
N LYS A 65 -6.60 -9.98 1.02
CA LYS A 65 -5.38 -10.71 0.66
C LYS A 65 -4.90 -10.38 -0.76
N GLN A 66 -5.81 -10.14 -1.69
CA GLN A 66 -5.47 -9.76 -3.06
C GLN A 66 -4.86 -8.37 -3.12
N GLU A 67 -5.52 -7.37 -2.51
CA GLU A 67 -5.07 -5.97 -2.51
C GLU A 67 -3.75 -5.80 -1.72
N LEU A 68 -3.59 -6.50 -0.59
CA LEU A 68 -2.38 -6.40 0.23
C LEU A 68 -1.21 -7.26 -0.27
N ARG A 69 -1.41 -8.07 -1.33
CA ARG A 69 -0.42 -9.05 -1.80
C ARG A 69 0.93 -8.41 -2.13
N SER A 70 0.93 -7.29 -2.84
CA SER A 70 2.14 -6.59 -3.22
C SER A 70 2.90 -6.09 -1.98
N LEU A 71 2.20 -5.48 -1.03
CA LEU A 71 2.78 -4.98 0.23
C LEU A 71 3.35 -6.10 1.11
N LEU A 72 2.61 -7.20 1.28
CA LEU A 72 3.05 -8.37 2.05
C LEU A 72 4.25 -9.07 1.39
N GLY A 73 4.37 -8.94 0.08
CA GLY A 73 5.49 -9.45 -0.70
C GLY A 73 6.81 -8.72 -0.48
N VAL A 74 6.77 -7.47 -0.02
CA VAL A 74 7.97 -6.67 0.19
C VAL A 74 8.70 -7.12 1.44
N ASN A 75 9.87 -7.73 1.24
CA ASN A 75 10.69 -8.30 2.31
C ASN A 75 11.67 -7.27 2.91
N ASP A 76 11.13 -6.17 3.43
CA ASP A 76 11.89 -5.15 4.18
C ASP A 76 11.08 -4.61 5.37
N SER A 77 11.71 -3.76 6.18
CA SER A 77 11.10 -3.16 7.38
C SER A 77 10.48 -1.78 7.15
N PHE A 78 10.43 -1.29 5.91
CA PHE A 78 9.81 0.02 5.65
C PHE A 78 8.29 -0.06 5.82
N LYS A 79 7.69 1.07 6.22
CA LYS A 79 6.27 1.17 6.56
C LYS A 79 5.42 0.91 5.31
N LYS A 80 4.42 0.04 5.47
CA LYS A 80 3.47 -0.37 4.44
C LYS A 80 2.10 0.21 4.78
N ILE A 81 1.43 0.80 3.81
CA ILE A 81 0.20 1.56 4.01
C ILE A 81 -0.82 1.13 2.95
N VAL A 82 -2.08 0.96 3.36
CA VAL A 82 -3.20 0.81 2.43
C VAL A 82 -4.17 1.97 2.62
N ILE A 83 -4.53 2.63 1.52
CA ILE A 83 -5.51 3.72 1.51
C ILE A 83 -6.80 3.22 0.89
N THR A 84 -7.89 3.26 1.68
CA THR A 84 -9.21 2.80 1.25
C THR A 84 -10.21 3.94 1.08
N LYS A 85 -11.23 3.78 0.23
CA LYS A 85 -12.31 4.78 0.09
C LYS A 85 -13.31 4.70 1.26
N THR A 86 -12.83 4.94 2.47
CA THR A 86 -13.60 4.87 3.71
C THR A 86 -13.35 6.10 4.60
N HIS A 87 -14.20 6.27 5.61
CA HIS A 87 -14.01 7.25 6.69
C HIS A 87 -13.42 6.61 7.96
N ALA A 88 -12.87 5.39 7.84
CA ALA A 88 -12.33 4.68 8.98
C ALA A 88 -11.13 5.43 9.58
N LYS A 89 -11.03 5.40 10.91
CA LYS A 89 -9.84 5.90 11.61
C LYS A 89 -8.63 5.03 11.27
N PRO A 90 -7.41 5.59 11.26
CA PRO A 90 -6.20 4.82 11.03
C PRO A 90 -6.04 3.71 12.05
N TRP A 91 -5.63 2.53 11.59
CA TRP A 91 -5.29 1.40 12.46
C TRP A 91 -4.23 0.53 11.77
N THR A 92 -3.42 -0.15 12.57
CA THR A 92 -2.41 -1.09 12.08
C THR A 92 -2.90 -2.50 12.29
N ASP A 93 -2.83 -3.32 11.26
CA ASP A 93 -3.23 -4.72 11.36
C ASP A 93 -2.12 -5.61 11.95
N GLU A 94 -2.46 -6.88 12.15
CA GLU A 94 -1.55 -7.91 12.66
C GLU A 94 -0.32 -8.19 11.77
N THR A 95 -0.36 -7.75 10.50
CA THR A 95 0.77 -7.86 9.56
C THR A 95 1.66 -6.62 9.57
N GLY A 96 1.31 -5.60 10.36
CA GLY A 96 2.05 -4.34 10.46
C GLY A 96 1.71 -3.33 9.36
N ILE A 97 0.67 -3.56 8.57
CA ILE A 97 0.21 -2.62 7.53
C ILE A 97 -0.70 -1.57 8.17
N LEU A 98 -0.42 -0.30 7.88
CA LEU A 98 -1.24 0.83 8.32
C LEU A 98 -2.40 1.05 7.35
N HIS A 99 -3.63 0.90 7.84
CA HIS A 99 -4.86 1.15 7.08
C HIS A 99 -5.32 2.57 7.31
N ILE A 100 -5.56 3.32 6.24
CA ILE A 100 -6.01 4.72 6.31
C ILE A 100 -7.22 4.91 5.40
N GLY A 101 -8.28 5.55 5.90
CA GLY A 101 -9.38 6.02 5.06
C GLY A 101 -8.96 7.24 4.24
N LEU A 102 -9.38 7.32 2.96
CA LEU A 102 -9.03 8.40 2.03
C LEU A 102 -9.28 9.79 2.62
N TYR A 103 -10.38 9.98 3.35
CA TYR A 103 -10.69 11.26 3.96
C TYR A 103 -9.70 11.63 5.07
N GLN A 104 -9.31 10.67 5.90
CA GLN A 104 -8.28 10.91 6.91
C GLN A 104 -6.95 11.22 6.24
N PHE A 105 -6.58 10.45 5.20
CA PHE A 105 -5.39 10.70 4.41
C PHE A 105 -5.36 12.14 3.90
N LEU A 106 -6.45 12.65 3.32
CA LEU A 106 -6.52 14.01 2.76
C LEU A 106 -6.57 15.12 3.82
N LEU A 107 -7.23 14.90 4.95
CA LEU A 107 -7.46 15.94 5.97
C LEU A 107 -6.31 16.08 6.95
N ASP A 108 -5.60 14.98 7.24
CA ASP A 108 -4.49 14.95 8.19
C ASP A 108 -3.16 14.85 7.43
N LYS A 109 -2.36 15.92 7.51
CA LYS A 109 -1.10 16.03 6.78
C LYS A 109 -0.03 15.07 7.28
N ASP A 110 -0.12 14.68 8.55
CA ASP A 110 0.94 13.94 9.25
C ASP A 110 0.58 12.46 9.48
N VAL A 111 -0.60 12.02 9.06
CA VAL A 111 -1.12 10.66 9.29
C VAL A 111 -0.22 9.51 8.79
N ILE A 112 0.61 9.75 7.78
CA ILE A 112 1.58 8.75 7.29
C ILE A 112 2.97 8.88 7.95
N MET A 113 3.25 10.00 8.61
CA MET A 113 4.50 10.26 9.32
C MET A 113 4.47 9.83 10.79
N SER A 114 3.28 9.85 11.44
CA SER A 114 3.06 9.29 12.78
C SER A 114 3.27 7.78 12.80
#